data_AF-A0A0Q5L2Z3-F1
#
_entry.id   AF-A0A0Q5L2Z3-F1
#
_cell.length_a   1.000
_cell.length_b   1.000
_cell.length_c   1.000
_cell.angle_alpha   90.00
_cell.angle_beta   90.00
_cell.angle_gamma   90.00
#
_symmetry.space_group_name_H-M   'P 1'
#
loop_
_entity.id
_entity.type
_entity.pdbx_description
1 polymer ?
#
loop_
_entity_poly.entity_id
_entity_poly.type
_entity_poly.pdbx_seq_one_letter_code
_entity_poly.pdbx_strand_id
1 'polypeptide(L)'
;MSPARAALPLAALLLAPALGGCAIGAYINPETPLERAVNGTYEGVGNGITGRVPYRLVLNVQERAGRASGVLTNLESKKAYAATGSFRPAEGGGAIDLTMYEGGDKYRAALHGELRGGTIAGQLKTVLLGRELFPYNVTLNKVTATP
;
A
#
# COMPACT_ATOMS: atom_id res chain seq x y z
N MET A 1 -37.21 -34.63 -64.41
CA MET A 1 -36.56 -35.32 -63.29
C MET A 1 -35.12 -34.88 -63.23
N SER A 2 -34.75 -34.05 -62.25
CA SER A 2 -33.40 -33.52 -62.05
C SER A 2 -33.15 -33.43 -60.52
N PRO A 3 -31.95 -33.72 -60.01
CA PRO A 3 -31.72 -33.95 -58.59
C PRO A 3 -31.24 -32.68 -57.87
N ALA A 4 -31.82 -32.37 -56.71
CA ALA A 4 -31.25 -31.38 -55.80
C ALA A 4 -30.73 -32.10 -54.56
N ARG A 5 -29.44 -32.46 -54.60
CA ARG A 5 -28.67 -32.92 -53.44
C ARG A 5 -28.59 -31.77 -52.42
N ALA A 6 -29.21 -31.95 -51.26
CA ALA A 6 -29.01 -31.07 -50.12
C ALA A 6 -27.60 -31.31 -49.54
N ALA A 7 -26.66 -30.43 -49.87
CA ALA A 7 -25.36 -30.36 -49.22
C ALA A 7 -25.52 -29.59 -47.90
N LEU A 8 -25.63 -30.31 -46.79
CA LEU A 8 -25.56 -29.75 -45.45
C LEU A 8 -24.14 -29.20 -45.19
N PRO A 9 -23.99 -27.96 -44.67
CA PRO A 9 -22.70 -27.30 -44.61
C PRO A 9 -21.89 -27.84 -43.43
N LEU A 10 -20.88 -28.66 -43.75
CA LEU A 10 -19.85 -29.15 -42.83
C LEU A 10 -18.93 -28.04 -42.27
N ALA A 11 -19.21 -26.76 -42.58
CA ALA A 11 -18.37 -25.61 -42.23
C ALA A 11 -18.59 -25.10 -40.79
N ALA A 12 -19.67 -25.50 -40.10
CA ALA A 12 -19.99 -25.00 -38.77
C ALA A 12 -19.27 -25.75 -37.62
N LEU A 13 -18.71 -26.94 -37.86
CA LEU A 13 -18.09 -27.75 -36.81
C LEU A 13 -16.61 -27.47 -36.53
N LEU A 14 -15.94 -26.65 -37.34
CA LEU A 14 -14.51 -26.37 -37.20
C LEU A 14 -14.19 -25.04 -36.48
N LEU A 15 -15.21 -24.28 -36.05
CA LEU A 15 -15.04 -23.01 -35.33
C LEU A 15 -15.03 -23.15 -33.81
N ALA A 16 -15.34 -24.33 -33.27
CA ALA A 16 -15.36 -24.56 -31.82
C ALA A 16 -13.98 -24.51 -31.12
N PRO A 17 -12.83 -24.95 -31.72
CA PRO A 17 -11.56 -24.95 -30.99
C PRO A 17 -10.82 -23.61 -31.05
N ALA A 18 -11.24 -22.67 -31.90
CA ALA A 18 -10.59 -21.35 -32.03
C ALA A 18 -10.96 -20.36 -30.90
N LEU A 19 -11.99 -20.66 -30.11
CA LEU A 19 -12.40 -19.86 -28.95
C LEU A 19 -11.87 -20.43 -27.61
N GLY A 20 -11.16 -21.57 -27.64
CA GLY A 20 -10.57 -22.22 -26.47
C GLY A 20 -9.10 -21.85 -26.20
N GLY A 21 -8.56 -20.86 -26.92
CA GLY A 21 -7.18 -20.41 -26.78
C GLY A 21 -7.04 -19.24 -25.80
N CYS A 22 -6.15 -19.40 -24.81
CA CYS A 22 -5.68 -18.39 -23.84
C CYS A 22 -6.52 -18.20 -22.56
N ALA A 23 -6.73 -19.27 -21.80
CA ALA A 23 -6.82 -19.16 -20.33
C ALA A 23 -5.71 -19.99 -19.66
N ILE A 24 -4.49 -19.90 -20.20
CA ILE A 24 -3.29 -20.36 -19.49
C ILE A 24 -3.07 -19.34 -18.37
N GLY A 25 -3.43 -19.75 -17.15
CA GLY A 25 -3.32 -19.06 -15.87
C GLY A 25 -2.45 -17.81 -15.87
N ALA A 26 -3.06 -16.67 -16.22
CA ALA A 26 -2.53 -15.37 -15.85
C ALA A 26 -2.61 -15.30 -14.32
N TYR A 27 -1.53 -15.74 -13.66
CA TYR A 27 -1.33 -15.56 -12.24
C TYR A 27 -1.14 -14.07 -12.02
N ILE A 28 -2.25 -13.33 -11.94
CA ILE A 28 -2.25 -11.94 -11.54
C ILE A 28 -1.81 -11.99 -10.08
N ASN A 29 -0.51 -11.75 -9.82
CA ASN A 29 -0.03 -11.60 -8.46
C ASN A 29 -0.92 -10.52 -7.81
N PRO A 30 -1.54 -10.84 -6.66
CA PRO A 30 -2.41 -9.89 -5.97
C PRO A 30 -1.64 -8.65 -5.53
N GLU A 31 -0.32 -8.77 -5.41
CA GLU A 31 0.60 -7.67 -5.09
C GLU A 31 1.52 -7.32 -6.26
N THR A 32 1.71 -6.02 -6.49
CA THR A 32 2.70 -5.53 -7.44
C THR A 32 4.13 -5.71 -6.91
N PRO A 33 5.17 -5.69 -7.77
CA PRO A 33 6.56 -5.70 -7.31
C PRO A 33 6.88 -4.56 -6.35
N LEU A 34 6.28 -3.37 -6.57
CA LEU A 34 6.43 -2.23 -5.67
C LEU A 34 5.79 -2.52 -4.33
N GLU A 35 4.54 -2.99 -4.30
CA GLU A 35 3.81 -3.35 -3.07
C GLU A 35 4.61 -4.33 -2.20
N ARG A 36 5.20 -5.38 -2.79
CA ARG A 36 6.07 -6.30 -2.06
C ARG A 36 7.32 -5.64 -1.49
N ALA A 37 7.91 -4.69 -2.23
CA ALA A 37 9.10 -3.96 -1.81
C ALA A 37 8.81 -2.95 -0.68
N VAL A 38 7.61 -2.38 -0.64
CA VAL A 38 7.25 -1.29 0.29
C VAL A 38 6.37 -1.73 1.47
N ASN A 39 5.59 -2.79 1.34
CA ASN A 39 4.75 -3.27 2.43
C ASN A 39 5.60 -3.91 3.53
N GLY A 40 5.24 -3.69 4.79
CA GLY A 40 5.93 -4.30 5.92
C GLY A 40 6.00 -3.41 7.15
N THR A 41 6.84 -3.83 8.09
CA THR A 41 7.07 -3.10 9.34
C THR A 41 8.26 -2.18 9.18
N TYR A 42 8.11 -0.94 9.64
CA TYR A 42 9.13 0.09 9.69
C TYR A 42 9.34 0.51 11.13
N GLU A 43 10.60 0.68 11.54
CA GLU A 43 10.95 1.11 12.88
C GLU A 43 11.95 2.23 12.83
N GLY A 44 11.83 3.15 13.78
CA GLY A 44 12.76 4.24 13.88
C GLY A 44 12.28 5.27 14.87
N VAL A 45 12.55 6.53 14.57
CA VAL A 45 12.52 7.59 15.56
C VAL A 45 11.95 8.86 14.98
N GLY A 46 11.05 9.49 15.74
CA GLY A 46 10.67 10.88 15.56
C GLY A 46 11.48 11.77 16.51
N ASN A 47 12.15 12.78 15.97
CA ASN A 47 12.86 13.80 16.72
C ASN A 47 12.07 15.10 16.67
N GLY A 48 11.70 15.63 17.84
CA GLY A 48 10.96 16.88 17.96
C GLY A 48 11.36 17.65 19.22
N ILE A 49 10.63 18.72 19.51
CA ILE A 49 10.91 19.63 20.64
C ILE A 49 10.83 18.90 21.99
N THR A 50 9.93 17.93 22.11
CA THR A 50 9.77 17.13 23.33
C THR A 50 10.79 16.00 23.46
N GLY A 51 11.71 15.86 22.50
CA GLY A 51 12.76 14.85 22.50
C GLY A 51 12.63 13.79 21.41
N ARG A 52 13.28 12.66 21.67
CA ARG A 52 13.41 11.51 20.78
C ARG A 52 12.37 10.47 21.14
N VAL A 53 11.48 10.14 20.21
CA VAL A 53 10.39 9.18 20.44
C VAL A 53 10.51 8.01 19.45
N PRO A 54 10.63 6.76 19.91
CA PRO A 54 10.68 5.58 19.05
C PRO A 54 9.28 5.19 18.54
N TYR A 55 9.20 4.89 17.25
CA TYR A 55 7.96 4.51 16.57
C TYR A 55 8.12 3.22 15.75
N ARG A 56 7.04 2.47 15.64
CA ARG A 56 6.87 1.35 14.70
C ARG A 56 5.66 1.61 13.81
N LEU A 57 5.84 1.57 12.50
CA LEU A 57 4.78 1.68 11.50
C LEU A 57 4.62 0.36 10.76
N VAL A 58 3.47 -0.28 10.86
CA VAL A 58 3.09 -1.35 9.94
C VAL A 58 2.42 -0.69 8.74
N LEU A 59 3.03 -0.76 7.56
CA LEU A 59 2.57 -0.09 6.34
C LEU A 59 2.03 -1.11 5.33
N ASN A 60 0.87 -0.80 4.78
CA ASN A 60 0.26 -1.46 3.62
C ASN A 60 -0.09 -0.41 2.56
N VAL A 61 0.53 -0.54 1.40
CA VAL A 61 0.32 0.27 0.21
C VAL A 61 -0.48 -0.54 -0.80
N GLN A 62 -1.42 0.14 -1.45
CA GLN A 62 -2.17 -0.33 -2.60
C GLN A 62 -1.87 0.61 -3.76
N GLU A 63 -0.90 0.24 -4.59
CA GLU A 63 -0.39 1.04 -5.71
C GLU A 63 -1.52 1.37 -6.70
N ARG A 64 -2.32 0.36 -7.08
CA ARG A 64 -3.43 0.53 -8.03
C ARG A 64 -4.52 1.46 -7.52
N ALA A 65 -4.72 1.51 -6.21
CA ALA A 65 -5.71 2.36 -5.56
C ALA A 65 -5.15 3.74 -5.18
N GLY A 66 -3.83 3.95 -5.27
CA GLY A 66 -3.15 5.15 -4.78
C GLY A 66 -3.36 5.38 -3.28
N ARG A 67 -3.47 4.29 -2.50
CA ARG A 67 -3.80 4.34 -1.06
C ARG A 67 -2.68 3.74 -0.22
N ALA A 68 -2.54 4.28 0.99
CA ALA A 68 -1.73 3.71 2.03
C ALA A 68 -2.56 3.58 3.32
N SER A 69 -2.31 2.51 4.05
CA SER A 69 -2.95 2.23 5.34
C SER A 69 -1.94 1.57 6.28
N GLY A 70 -2.23 1.57 7.56
CA GLY A 70 -1.30 1.00 8.52
C GLY A 70 -1.66 1.23 9.97
N VAL A 71 -0.70 0.92 10.83
CA VAL A 71 -0.77 1.22 12.26
C VAL A 71 0.55 1.82 12.70
N LEU A 72 0.51 3.06 13.21
CA LEU A 72 1.65 3.68 13.89
C LEU A 72 1.54 3.36 15.38
N THR A 73 2.59 2.80 15.95
CA THR A 73 2.71 2.55 17.39
C THR A 73 3.82 3.41 17.96
N ASN A 74 3.51 4.17 19.00
CA ASN A 74 4.50 4.83 19.82
C ASN A 74 5.06 3.79 20.81
N LEU A 75 6.35 3.48 20.72
CA LEU A 75 6.96 2.39 21.48
C LEU A 75 7.21 2.74 22.96
N GLU A 76 7.27 4.03 23.31
CA GLU A 76 7.41 4.50 24.70
C GLU A 76 6.08 4.39 25.47
N SER A 77 5.01 4.95 24.90
CA SER A 77 3.68 4.97 25.52
C SER A 77 2.84 3.73 25.22
N LYS A 78 3.28 2.87 24.29
CA LYS A 78 2.55 1.70 23.75
C LYS A 78 1.19 2.05 23.12
N LYS A 79 0.96 3.32 22.77
CA LYS A 79 -0.25 3.75 22.07
C LYS A 79 -0.17 3.42 20.59
N ALA A 80 -1.27 2.90 20.04
CA ALA A 80 -1.40 2.58 18.62
C ALA A 80 -2.43 3.51 17.95
N TYR A 81 -2.13 3.90 16.72
CA TYR A 81 -2.94 4.78 15.90
C TYR A 81 -3.18 4.13 14.54
N ALA A 82 -4.44 3.97 14.16
CA ALA A 82 -4.81 3.50 12.84
C ALA A 82 -4.48 4.59 11.82
N ALA A 83 -3.72 4.25 10.78
CA ALA A 83 -3.25 5.18 9.75
C ALA A 83 -3.95 4.87 8.42
N THR A 84 -4.42 5.92 7.74
CA THR A 84 -5.04 5.83 6.42
C THR A 84 -4.70 7.06 5.60
N GLY A 85 -4.51 6.90 4.30
CA GLY A 85 -4.28 8.03 3.42
C GLY A 85 -3.89 7.62 2.01
N SER A 86 -3.05 8.43 1.38
CA SER A 86 -2.69 8.28 -0.03
C SER A 86 -1.25 7.84 -0.22
N PHE A 87 -1.03 7.15 -1.35
CA PHE A 87 0.28 6.78 -1.84
C PHE A 87 0.42 7.27 -3.28
N ARG A 88 1.49 8.01 -3.54
CA ARG A 88 1.84 8.48 -4.88
C ARG A 88 3.14 7.81 -5.30
N PRO A 89 3.10 6.82 -6.22
CA PRO A 89 4.30 6.08 -6.61
C PRO A 89 5.35 6.98 -7.26
N ALA A 90 6.61 6.69 -6.98
CA ALA A 90 7.78 7.31 -7.58
C ALA A 90 8.87 6.23 -7.79
N GLU A 91 9.98 6.58 -8.42
CA GLU A 91 11.06 5.63 -8.69
C GLU A 91 11.61 5.03 -7.39
N GLY A 92 11.45 3.70 -7.22
CA GLY A 92 11.95 2.98 -6.05
C GLY A 92 11.18 3.22 -4.74
N GLY A 93 9.96 3.76 -4.81
CA GLY A 93 9.11 4.03 -3.65
C GLY A 93 7.96 4.98 -3.96
N GLY A 94 7.79 6.05 -3.17
CA GLY A 94 6.72 7.02 -3.38
C GLY A 94 6.49 7.97 -2.22
N ALA A 95 5.67 9.00 -2.45
CA ALA A 95 5.21 9.89 -1.39
C ALA A 95 4.03 9.25 -0.64
N ILE A 96 4.05 9.37 0.68
CA ILE A 96 3.04 8.85 1.60
C ILE A 96 2.49 10.01 2.41
N ASP A 97 1.17 10.16 2.38
CA ASP A 97 0.43 11.10 3.22
C ASP A 97 -0.58 10.29 4.04
N LEU A 98 -0.34 10.13 5.34
CA LEU A 98 -1.19 9.35 6.25
C LEU A 98 -1.81 10.23 7.32
N THR A 99 -3.08 9.99 7.59
CA THR A 99 -3.83 10.53 8.71
C THR A 99 -4.04 9.44 9.74
N MET A 100 -3.87 9.76 11.03
CA MET A 100 -3.82 8.81 12.12
C MET A 100 -4.94 9.05 13.13
N TYR A 101 -5.58 7.97 13.54
CA TYR A 101 -6.74 7.98 14.43
C TYR A 101 -6.54 7.06 15.62
N GLU A 102 -6.96 7.50 16.81
CA GLU A 102 -7.03 6.67 18.02
C GLU A 102 -8.49 6.25 18.26
N GLY A 103 -8.75 4.96 18.44
CA GLY A 103 -10.12 4.47 18.68
C GLY A 103 -11.08 4.54 17.49
N GLY A 104 -10.58 4.84 16.28
CA GLY A 104 -11.33 4.82 15.02
C GLY A 104 -11.74 6.18 14.48
N ASP A 105 -12.01 7.16 15.35
CA ASP A 105 -12.58 8.46 14.97
C ASP A 105 -11.77 9.67 15.45
N LYS A 106 -10.92 9.51 16.48
CA LYS A 106 -10.17 10.63 17.06
C LYS A 106 -8.91 10.90 16.26
N TYR A 107 -8.91 11.96 15.45
CA TYR A 107 -7.71 12.42 14.75
C TYR A 107 -6.59 12.80 15.73
N ARG A 108 -5.41 12.22 15.55
CA ARG A 108 -4.25 12.39 16.44
C ARG A 108 -2.98 12.86 15.76
N ALA A 109 -2.76 12.52 14.50
CA ALA A 109 -1.54 12.93 13.82
C ALA A 109 -1.66 12.78 12.30
N ALA A 110 -0.82 13.50 11.57
CA ALA A 110 -0.57 13.25 10.17
C ALA A 110 0.92 12.97 9.93
N LEU A 111 1.22 12.02 9.06
CA LEU A 111 2.56 11.75 8.55
C LEU A 111 2.62 12.15 7.09
N HIS A 112 3.52 13.07 6.77
CA HIS A 112 3.88 13.43 5.41
C HIS A 112 5.32 12.98 5.18
N GLY A 113 5.55 12.03 4.29
CA GLY A 113 6.89 11.50 4.09
C GLY A 113 7.12 10.90 2.72
N GLU A 114 8.39 10.66 2.43
CA GLU A 114 8.84 9.95 1.25
C GLU A 114 9.35 8.58 1.67
N LEU A 115 8.88 7.56 0.96
CA LEU A 115 9.39 6.22 1.04
C LEU A 115 10.41 6.01 -0.09
N ARG A 116 11.65 5.69 0.25
CA ARG A 116 12.70 5.37 -0.71
C ARG A 116 13.70 4.40 -0.11
N GLY A 117 14.07 3.36 -0.86
CA GLY A 117 15.15 2.45 -0.47
C GLY A 117 14.92 1.74 0.88
N GLY A 118 13.66 1.48 1.24
CA GLY A 118 13.32 0.88 2.53
C GLY A 118 13.31 1.85 3.72
N THR A 119 13.45 3.15 3.49
CA THR A 119 13.35 4.17 4.53
C THR A 119 12.17 5.10 4.26
N ILE A 120 11.41 5.43 5.30
CA ILE A 120 10.40 6.48 5.31
C ILE A 120 11.00 7.67 6.04
N ALA A 121 11.17 8.79 5.34
CA ALA A 121 11.66 10.04 5.91
C ALA A 121 10.61 11.13 5.72
N GLY A 122 10.31 11.91 6.76
CA GLY A 122 9.29 12.93 6.68
C GLY A 122 8.98 13.64 7.98
N GLN A 123 7.77 14.19 8.06
CA GLN A 123 7.25 14.91 9.20
C GLN A 123 6.01 14.23 9.76
N LEU A 124 6.06 13.90 11.06
CA LEU A 124 4.91 13.49 11.85
C LEU A 124 4.40 14.71 12.63
N LYS A 125 3.24 15.22 12.24
CA LYS A 125 2.55 16.32 12.92
C LYS A 125 1.55 15.74 13.89
N THR A 126 1.77 15.96 15.18
CA THR A 126 0.86 15.50 16.23
C THR A 126 -0.16 16.56 16.59
N VAL A 127 -1.38 16.12 16.89
CA VAL A 127 -2.50 16.95 17.33
C VAL A 127 -2.69 16.77 18.83
N LEU A 128 -2.51 17.85 19.58
CA LEU A 128 -2.95 17.94 20.96
C LEU A 128 -4.19 18.85 20.99
N LEU A 129 -5.28 18.40 21.62
CA LEU A 129 -6.48 19.22 21.84
C LEU A 129 -7.07 19.86 20.56
N GLY A 130 -6.99 19.19 19.42
CA GLY A 130 -7.55 19.68 18.15
C GLY A 130 -6.68 20.73 17.43
N ARG A 131 -5.46 21.01 17.91
CA ARG A 131 -4.47 21.84 17.22
C ARG A 131 -3.23 21.02 16.86
N GLU A 132 -2.77 21.12 15.61
CA GLU A 132 -1.46 20.62 15.19
C GLU A 132 -0.39 21.41 15.94
N LEU A 133 0.37 20.75 16.81
CA LEU A 133 1.22 21.45 17.78
C LEU A 133 2.70 21.16 17.59
N PHE A 134 3.08 19.91 17.27
CA PHE A 134 4.48 19.53 17.26
C PHE A 134 4.82 18.68 16.03
N PRO A 135 5.55 19.27 15.05
CA PRO A 135 6.15 18.49 13.99
C PRO A 135 7.38 17.75 14.54
N TYR A 136 7.43 16.44 14.30
CA TYR A 136 8.59 15.60 14.54
C TYR A 136 9.18 15.23 13.18
N ASN A 137 10.48 15.39 13.01
CA ASN A 137 11.18 14.79 11.89
C ASN A 137 11.33 13.31 12.16
N VAL A 138 10.80 12.48 11.28
CA VAL A 138 10.74 11.04 11.47
C VAL A 138 11.55 10.34 10.39
N THR A 139 12.35 9.37 10.84
CA THR A 139 13.06 8.44 9.97
C THR A 139 12.75 7.03 10.46
N LEU A 140 12.08 6.23 9.61
CA LEU A 140 11.75 4.83 9.88
C LEU A 140 12.40 3.94 8.83
N ASN A 141 13.02 2.85 9.25
CA ASN A 141 13.66 1.89 8.38
C ASN A 141 12.86 0.59 8.35
N LYS A 142 12.72 0.00 7.18
CA LYS A 142 12.05 -1.28 7.01
C LYS A 142 12.79 -2.34 7.82
N VAL A 143 12.06 -3.03 8.68
CA VAL A 143 12.54 -4.18 9.42
C VAL A 143 12.59 -5.34 8.45
N THR A 144 13.78 -5.70 8.00
CA THR A 144 13.99 -7.00 7.35
C THR A 144 13.83 -8.06 8.42
N ALA A 145 12.85 -8.95 8.25
CA ALA A 145 12.79 -10.16 9.05
C ALA A 145 14.14 -10.86 8.89
N THR A 146 14.90 -10.95 9.98
CA THR A 146 16.07 -11.81 10.00
C THR A 146 15.53 -13.24 9.96
N PRO A 147 15.95 -14.07 8.99
CA PRO A 147 15.43 -15.43 8.83
C PRO A 147 15.69 -16.30 10.06
#